data_AF-A0AA35RRQ2-F1
#
_entry.id   AF-A0AA35RRQ2-F1
#
_cell.length_a   1.000
_cell.length_b   1.000
_cell.length_c   1.000
_cell.angle_alpha   90.00
_cell.angle_beta   90.00
_cell.angle_gamma   90.00
#
_symmetry.space_group_name_H-M   'P 1'
#
loop_
_entity.id
_entity.type
_entity.pdbx_description
1 polymer ?
#
loop_
_entity_poly.entity_id
_entity_poly.type
_entity_poly.pdbx_seq_one_letter_code
_entity_poly.pdbx_strand_id
1 'polypeptide(L)' 'MGIQGLLPFLKEIQRDVHVSSFRGRRVAVDAYCWLHRGAYSCALQLVMKTEKLESLPFIKYCMKRLTCC' A
#
# COMPACT_ATOMS: atom_id res chain seq x y z
N MET A 1 8.85 -1.10 -5.23
CA MET A 1 9.77 -2.03 -5.95
C MET A 1 11.15 -1.88 -5.32
N GLY A 2 11.90 -2.96 -5.13
CA GLY A 2 13.18 -2.95 -4.38
C GLY A 2 14.23 -3.84 -5.03
N ILE A 3 15.25 -4.24 -4.26
CA ILE A 3 16.34 -5.10 -4.74
C ILE A 3 15.80 -6.48 -5.17
N GLN A 4 16.08 -6.87 -6.41
CA GLN A 4 15.63 -8.14 -6.96
C GLN A 4 16.24 -9.32 -6.17
N GLY A 5 15.41 -10.29 -5.79
CA GLY A 5 15.85 -11.50 -5.08
C GLY A 5 16.13 -11.35 -3.58
N LEU A 6 16.10 -10.14 -3.02
CA LEU A 6 16.45 -9.90 -1.61
C LEU A 6 15.51 -10.61 -0.62
N LEU A 7 14.19 -10.53 -0.82
CA LEU A 7 13.23 -11.15 0.11
C LEU A 7 13.32 -12.68 0.12
N PRO A 8 13.38 -13.39 -1.04
CA PRO A 8 13.66 -14.83 -1.05
C PRO A 8 14.97 -15.20 -0.35
N PHE A 9 16.03 -14.41 -0.53
CA PHE A 9 17.32 -14.63 0.10
C PHE A 9 17.25 -14.53 1.63
N LEU A 10 16.46 -13.59 2.17
CA LEU A 10 16.28 -13.39 3.61
C LEU A 10 15.17 -14.25 4.23
N LYS A 11 14.67 -15.29 3.53
CA LYS A 11 13.50 -16.06 3.97
C LYS A 11 13.68 -16.70 5.35
N GLU A 12 14.88 -17.22 5.65
CA GLU A 12 15.16 -17.92 6.92
C GLU A 12 15.06 -17.02 8.16
N ILE A 13 15.23 -15.71 8.01
CA ILE A 13 15.17 -14.75 9.12
C ILE A 13 13.82 -14.01 9.20
N GLN A 14 12.91 -14.26 8.27
CA GLN A 14 11.58 -13.66 8.28
C GLN A 14 10.70 -14.28 9.36
N ARG A 15 9.83 -13.46 9.95
CA ARG A 15 8.82 -13.90 10.92
C ARG A 15 7.48 -13.31 10.53
N ASP A 16 6.47 -14.15 10.43
CA ASP A 16 5.10 -13.70 10.22
C ASP A 16 4.57 -13.01 11.47
N VAL A 17 3.91 -11.87 11.28
CA VAL A 17 3.38 -11.04 12.38
C VAL A 17 2.10 -10.35 11.94
N HIS A 18 1.15 -10.21 12.86
CA HIS A 18 -0.05 -9.43 12.64
C HIS A 18 0.18 -7.96 13.04
N VAL A 19 -0.43 -7.00 12.33
CA VAL A 19 -0.25 -5.57 12.61
C VAL A 19 -0.62 -5.18 14.05
N SER A 20 -1.56 -5.90 14.67
CA SER A 20 -1.97 -5.68 16.07
C SER A 20 -0.83 -5.87 17.08
N SER A 21 0.23 -6.63 16.74
CA SER A 21 1.42 -6.77 17.57
C SER A 21 2.19 -5.46 17.77
N PHE A 22 1.92 -4.45 16.94
CA PHE A 22 2.52 -3.11 17.04
C PHE A 22 1.57 -2.07 17.68
N ARG A 23 0.47 -2.49 18.33
CA ARG A 23 -0.45 -1.59 19.03
C ARG A 23 0.30 -0.68 20.03
N GLY A 24 -0.03 0.61 20.03
CA GLY A 24 0.61 1.61 20.88
C GLY A 24 1.99 2.09 20.39
N ARG A 25 2.47 1.58 19.25
CA ARG A 25 3.72 2.03 18.61
C ARG A 25 3.42 2.89 17.38
N ARG A 26 4.41 3.67 16.96
CA ARG A 26 4.38 4.39 15.68
C ARG A 26 5.05 3.53 14.61
N VAL A 27 4.38 3.35 13.48
CA VAL A 27 4.88 2.57 12.33
C VAL A 27 4.85 3.47 11.11
N ALA A 28 5.95 3.49 10.35
CA ALA A 28 6.02 4.19 9.08
C ALA A 28 5.43 3.33 7.95
N VAL A 29 4.71 3.97 7.03
CA VAL A 29 4.12 3.34 5.86
C VAL A 29 4.73 3.97 4.61
N ASP A 30 5.28 3.15 3.72
CA ASP A 30 5.52 3.58 2.34
C ASP A 30 4.18 3.65 1.60
N ALA A 31 3.59 4.85 1.58
CA ALA A 31 2.30 5.09 0.96
C ALA A 31 2.33 4.91 -0.57
N TYR A 32 3.49 5.04 -1.22
CA TYR A 32 3.59 4.91 -2.67
C TYR A 32 3.27 3.48 -3.12
N CYS A 33 3.70 2.48 -2.34
CA CYS A 33 3.33 1.09 -2.57
C CYS A 33 1.80 0.87 -2.57
N TRP A 34 1.05 1.60 -1.72
CA TRP A 34 -0.41 1.53 -1.71
C TRP A 34 -1.04 2.30 -2.87
N LEU A 35 -0.56 3.50 -3.15
CA LEU A 35 -1.04 4.33 -4.26
C LEU A 35 -0.88 3.59 -5.59
N HIS A 36 0.30 3.01 -5.85
CA HIS A 36 0.58 2.22 -7.04
C HIS A 36 -0.40 1.04 -7.17
N ARG A 37 -0.65 0.30 -6.08
CA ARG A 37 -1.62 -0.80 -6.09
C ARG A 37 -3.05 -0.32 -6.29
N GLY A 38 -3.44 0.79 -5.67
CA GLY A 38 -4.77 1.39 -5.80
C GLY A 38 -5.03 1.91 -7.21
N ALA A 39 -4.02 2.49 -7.87
CA ALA A 39 -4.13 3.08 -9.19
C ALA A 39 -4.56 2.06 -10.27
N TYR A 40 -4.23 0.78 -10.12
CA TYR A 40 -4.72 -0.27 -11.03
C TYR A 40 -6.24 -0.33 -11.13
N SER A 41 -6.96 0.00 -10.06
CA SER A 41 -8.43 -0.03 -10.05
C SER A 41 -9.07 1.13 -10.83
N CYS A 42 -8.30 2.13 -11.22
CA CYS A 42 -8.78 3.31 -11.93
C CYS A 42 -7.77 3.84 -12.95
N ALA A 43 -6.99 2.93 -13.56
CA ALA A 43 -5.89 3.30 -14.43
C ALA A 43 -6.36 4.10 -15.65
N LEU A 44 -7.51 3.73 -16.23
CA LEU A 44 -8.10 4.43 -17.37
C LEU A 44 -8.52 5.85 -17.00
N GLN A 45 -9.26 6.02 -15.91
CA GLN A 45 -9.71 7.33 -15.44
C GLN A 45 -8.52 8.24 -15.10
N LEU A 46 -7.44 7.66 -14.55
CA LEU A 46 -6.22 8.37 -14.23
C LEU A 46 -5.54 8.93 -15.48
N VAL A 47 -5.40 8.12 -16.53
CA VAL A 47 -4.76 8.53 -17.80
C VAL A 47 -5.64 9.51 -18.57
N MET A 48 -6.93 9.22 -18.64
CA MET A 48 -7.89 10.02 -19.41
C MET A 48 -8.33 11.30 -18.68
N LYS A 49 -7.99 11.43 -17.40
CA LYS A 49 -8.37 12.56 -16.53
C LYS A 49 -9.88 12.85 -16.55
N THR A 50 -10.67 11.78 -16.60
CA THR A 50 -12.14 11.86 -16.72
C THR A 50 -12.84 12.26 -15.43
N GLU A 51 -12.16 12.13 -14.30
CA GLU A 51 -12.67 12.42 -12.97
C GLU A 51 -11.65 13.25 -12.17
N LYS A 52 -12.13 13.91 -11.10
CA LYS A 52 -11.25 14.62 -10.18
C LYS A 52 -10.38 13.61 -9.42
N LEU A 53 -9.12 13.97 -9.17
CA LEU A 53 -8.16 13.10 -8.49
C LEU A 53 -8.66 12.61 -7.12
N GLU A 54 -9.34 13.49 -6.39
CA GLU A 54 -9.92 13.22 -5.07
C GLU A 54 -11.08 12.22 -5.06
N SER A 55 -11.78 12.04 -6.19
CA SER A 55 -12.86 11.05 -6.31
C SER A 55 -12.35 9.67 -6.73
N LEU A 56 -11.07 9.55 -7.10
CA LEU A 56 -10.56 8.31 -7.65
C LEU A 56 -10.40 7.20 -6.59
N PRO A 57 -10.73 5.94 -6.94
CA PRO A 57 -10.71 4.80 -6.02
C PRO A 57 -9.40 4.54 -5.26
N PHE A 58 -8.25 4.95 -5.81
CA PHE A 58 -6.94 4.71 -5.21
C PHE A 58 -6.74 5.43 -3.86
N ILE A 59 -7.41 6.58 -3.65
CA ILE A 59 -7.41 7.27 -2.36
C ILE A 59 -8.17 6.44 -1.32
N LYS A 60 -9.38 5.99 -1.66
CA LYS A 60 -10.20 5.11 -0.81
C LYS A 60 -9.46 3.82 -0.46
N TYR A 61 -8.69 3.26 -1.40
CA TYR A 61 -7.84 2.10 -1.17
C TYR A 61 -6.78 2.33 -0.08
N CYS A 62 -6.16 3.51 -0.05
CA CYS A 62 -5.18 3.87 0.99
C CYS A 62 -5.88 4.11 2.34
N MET A 63 -6.97 4.88 2.34
CA MET A 63 -7.71 5.22 3.56
C MET A 63 -8.23 3.97 4.29
N LYS A 64 -8.73 2.98 3.55
CA LYS A 64 -9.19 1.70 4.14
C LYS A 64 -8.11 1.03 4.99
N ARG A 65 -6.83 1.17 4.65
CA ARG A 65 -5.72 0.53 5.39
C ARG A 65 -5.29 1.33 6.61
N LEU A 66 -5.44 2.65 6.59
CA LEU A 66 -5.19 3.50 7.74
C LEU A 66 -6.21 3.28 8.85
N THR A 67 -7.48 3.05 8.49
CA THR A 67 -8.59 2.89 9.45
C THR A 67 -8.74 1.49 10.03
N CYS A 68 -8.04 0.48 9.50
CA CYS A 68 -8.15 -0.92 9.93
C CYS A 68 -7.12 -1.35 11.00
N CYS A 69 -6.46 -0.40 11.67
CA CYS A 69 -5.47 -0.66 12.73
C CYS A 69 -6.06 -0.44 14.14
#